data_AF-A0A3N5VVR9-F1
#
_entry.id   AF-A0A3N5VVR9-F1
#
_cell.length_a   1.000
_cell.length_b   1.000
_cell.length_c   1.000
_cell.angle_alpha   90.00
_cell.angle_beta   90.00
_cell.angle_gamma   90.00
#
_symmetry.space_group_name_H-M   'P 1'
#
loop_
_entity.id
_entity.type
_entity.pdbx_description
1 polymer ?
#
loop_
_entity_poly.entity_id
_entity_poly.type
_entity_poly.pdbx_seq_one_letter_code
_entity_poly.pdbx_strand_id
1 'polypeptide(L)' 'MNQTTARPFEEFIITAEPYYIPLGDEVEVFTSAYRARLPVLLKGPTGCGKTRFVEFMTYRLGK' A
#
# COMPACT_ATOMS: atom_id res chain seq x y z
N MET A 1 -31.68 3.18 16.80
CA MET A 1 -31.15 2.37 15.69
C MET A 1 -30.09 3.20 14.98
N ASN A 2 -28.84 3.15 15.42
CA ASN A 2 -27.79 3.98 14.83
C ASN A 2 -27.24 3.28 13.59
N GLN A 3 -27.51 3.87 12.43
CA GLN A 3 -26.86 3.48 11.18
C GLN A 3 -25.41 3.97 11.25
N THR A 4 -24.48 3.07 11.51
CA THR A 4 -23.06 3.33 11.30
C THR A 4 -22.85 3.45 9.80
N THR A 5 -22.76 4.66 9.26
CA THR A 5 -22.44 4.88 7.85
C THR A 5 -20.97 4.53 7.65
N ALA A 6 -20.72 3.31 7.18
CA ALA A 6 -19.41 2.86 6.71
C ALA A 6 -18.85 3.89 5.73
N ARG A 7 -17.60 4.32 5.93
CA ARG A 7 -16.99 5.30 5.04
C ARG A 7 -16.75 4.63 3.68
N PRO A 8 -16.91 5.33 2.54
CA PRO A 8 -16.80 4.73 1.21
C PRO A 8 -15.48 4.01 0.92
N PHE A 9 -14.43 4.25 1.70
CA PHE A 9 -13.12 3.65 1.50
C PHE A 9 -12.85 2.42 2.36
N GLU A 10 -13.76 2.06 3.29
CA GLU A 10 -13.58 0.88 4.14
C GLU A 10 -13.53 -0.42 3.33
N GLU A 11 -14.15 -0.46 2.15
CA GLU A 11 -14.07 -1.58 1.21
C GLU A 11 -12.67 -1.78 0.57
N PHE A 12 -11.81 -0.75 0.60
CA PHE A 12 -10.47 -0.81 0.03
C PHE A 12 -9.38 -1.13 1.06
N ILE A 13 -9.76 -1.33 2.33
CA ILE A 13 -8.79 -1.68 3.38
C ILE A 13 -8.33 -3.12 3.17
N ILE A 14 -7.02 -3.29 3.01
CA ILE A 14 -6.39 -4.61 2.92
C ILE A 14 -6.19 -5.12 4.35
N THR A 15 -6.90 -6.19 4.71
CA THR A 15 -6.90 -6.75 6.09
C THR A 15 -5.97 -7.95 6.27
N ALA A 16 -5.56 -8.60 5.18
CA ALA A 16 -4.63 -9.73 5.18
C ALA A 16 -3.33 -9.34 4.48
N GLU A 17 -2.19 -9.79 5.02
CA GLU A 17 -0.88 -9.48 4.47
C GLU A 17 -0.73 -10.00 3.03
N PRO A 18 -0.57 -9.12 2.03
CA PRO A 18 -0.33 -9.56 0.66
C PRO A 18 1.06 -10.15 0.53
N TYR A 19 1.18 -11.34 -0.05
CA TYR A 19 2.49 -11.92 -0.37
C TYR A 19 3.28 -11.01 -1.32
N TYR A 20 4.44 -10.52 -0.85
CA TYR A 20 5.38 -9.70 -1.60
C TYR A 20 6.79 -10.00 -1.11
N ILE A 21 7.75 -10.14 -2.04
CA ILE A 21 9.16 -10.32 -1.72
C ILE A 21 9.91 -9.03 -2.07
N PRO A 22 10.51 -8.35 -1.08
CA PRO A 22 11.39 -7.22 -1.35
C PRO A 22 12.64 -7.67 -2.14
N LEU A 23 13.01 -6.91 -3.16
CA LEU A 23 14.19 -7.14 -3.99
C LEU A 23 15.34 -6.16 -3.69
N GLY A 24 15.05 -5.05 -3.03
CA GLY A 24 16.01 -4.03 -2.61
C GLY A 24 15.49 -3.22 -1.42
N ASP A 25 15.74 -1.91 -1.47
CA ASP A 25 15.38 -0.94 -0.42
C ASP A 25 14.00 -0.30 -0.59
N GLU A 26 13.18 -0.78 -1.54
CA GLU A 26 11.94 -0.12 -1.94
C GLU A 26 10.95 0.06 -0.78
N VAL A 27 10.92 -0.86 0.18
CA VAL A 27 10.07 -0.76 1.37
C VAL A 27 10.49 0.42 2.25
N GLU A 28 11.79 0.60 2.46
CA GLU A 28 12.33 1.67 3.29
C GLU A 28 12.16 3.03 2.61
N VAL A 29 12.49 3.11 1.32
CA VAL A 29 12.34 4.32 0.49
C VAL A 29 10.87 4.75 0.44
N PHE A 30 9.95 3.81 0.19
CA PHE A 30 8.52 4.10 0.16
C PHE A 30 8.00 4.54 1.53
N THR A 31 8.42 3.88 2.62
CA THR A 31 8.04 4.28 3.99
C THR A 31 8.49 5.71 4.29
N SER A 32 9.71 6.07 3.89
CA SER A 32 10.28 7.40 4.07
C SER A 32 9.52 8.46 3.26
N ALA A 33 9.24 8.18 1.98
CA ALA A 33 8.44 9.04 1.13
C ALA A 33 7.02 9.24 1.68
N TYR A 34 6.38 8.16 2.16
CA TYR A 34 5.05 8.21 2.78
C TYR A 34 5.03 9.11 4.02
N ARG A 35 6.02 8.95 4.93
CA ARG A 35 6.17 9.80 6.12
C ARG A 35 6.36 11.28 5.76
N ALA A 36 7.11 11.56 4.70
CA ALA A 36 7.33 12.89 4.17
C ALA A 36 6.17 13.42 3.29
N ARG A 37 5.12 12.62 3.06
CA ARG A 37 4.00 12.93 2.15
C ARG A 37 4.44 13.31 0.73
N LEU A 38 5.50 12.65 0.25
CA LEU A 38 6.00 12.84 -1.10
C LEU A 38 5.26 11.93 -2.09
N PRO A 39 4.92 12.43 -3.30
CA PRO A 39 4.44 11.58 -4.38
C PRO A 39 5.49 10.53 -4.77
N VAL A 40 5.05 9.30 -5.02
CA VAL A 40 5.92 8.18 -5.44
C VAL A 40 5.53 7.72 -6.84
N LEU A 41 6.52 7.64 -7.75
CA LEU A 41 6.38 7.03 -9.06
C LEU A 41 6.99 5.62 -9.07
N LEU A 42 6.17 4.60 -9.35
CA LEU A 42 6.62 3.22 -9.49
C LEU A 42 6.89 2.89 -10.96
N LYS A 43 8.16 2.74 -11.33
CA LYS A 43 8.57 2.40 -12.69
C LYS A 43 8.93 0.92 -12.82
N GLY A 44 8.63 0.31 -13.98
CA GLY A 44 9.02 -1.06 -14.30
C GLY A 44 8.12 -1.69 -15.37
N PRO A 45 8.53 -2.80 -16.00
CA PRO A 45 7.76 -3.49 -17.03
C PRO A 45 6.44 -4.06 -16.48
N THR A 46 5.51 -4.44 -17.35
CA THR A 46 4.27 -5.12 -16.93
C THR A 46 4.59 -6.44 -16.22
N GLY A 47 3.81 -6.78 -15.19
CA GLY A 47 3.99 -8.04 -14.45
C GLY A 47 5.10 -8.06 -13.39
N CYS A 48 5.87 -6.98 -13.21
CA CYS A 48 6.98 -6.95 -12.23
C CYS A 48 6.56 -6.70 -10.76
N GLY A 49 5.27 -6.81 -10.43
CA GLY A 49 4.79 -6.70 -9.04
C GLY A 49 4.53 -5.29 -8.49
N LYS A 50 4.49 -4.23 -9.31
CA LYS A 50 4.22 -2.85 -8.85
C LYS A 50 2.91 -2.71 -8.04
N THR A 51 1.81 -3.26 -8.56
CA THR A 51 0.51 -3.22 -7.86
C THR A 51 0.58 -3.97 -6.53
N ARG A 52 1.21 -5.15 -6.55
CA ARG A 52 1.37 -5.99 -5.36
C ARG A 52 2.24 -5.32 -4.28
N PHE A 53 3.26 -4.58 -4.70
CA PHE A 53 4.08 -3.77 -3.81
C PHE A 53 3.24 -2.69 -3.11
N VAL A 54 2.38 -1.97 -3.84
CA VAL A 54 1.50 -0.96 -3.24
C VAL A 54 0.54 -1.60 -2.24
N GLU A 55 -0.11 -2.71 -2.62
CA GLU A 55 -0.99 -3.48 -1.72
C GLU A 55 -0.26 -3.86 -0.41
N PHE A 56 0.94 -4.41 -0.54
CA PHE A 56 1.79 -4.78 0.60
C PHE A 56 2.14 -3.58 1.48
N MET A 57 2.52 -2.44 0.88
CA MET A 57 2.83 -1.23 1.64
C MET A 57 1.60 -0.64 2.31
N THR A 58 0.43 -0.64 1.68
CA THR A 58 -0.83 -0.18 2.29
C THR A 58 -1.19 -1.03 3.51
N TYR A 59 -1.13 -2.36 3.39
CA TYR A 59 -1.31 -3.27 4.53
C TYR A 59 -0.33 -2.95 5.66
N ARG A 60 0.97 -2.84 5.35
CA ARG A 60 2.03 -2.63 6.33
C ARG A 60 1.95 -1.27 7.04
N LEU A 61 1.49 -0.23 6.36
CA LEU A 61 1.35 1.12 6.92
C LEU A 61 0.07 1.29 7.75
N GLY A 62 -0.91 0.38 7.60
CA GLY A 62 -2.09 0.26 8.45
C GLY A 62 -3.02 1.47 8.41
N LYS A 63 -3.16 2.12 7.25
CA LYS A 63 -4.04 3.30 7.07
C LYS A 63 -4.90 3.20 5.82
#